data_AF-A0A949VJ68-F1
#
_entry.id   AF-A0A949VJ68-F1
#
_cell.length_a   1.000
_cell.length_b   1.000
_cell.length_c   1.000
_cell.angle_alpha   90.00
_cell.angle_beta   90.00
_cell.angle_gamma   90.00
#
_symmetry.space_group_name_H-M   'P 1'
#
loop_
_entity.id
_entity.type
_entity.pdbx_description
1 polymer ?
#
loop_
_entity_poly.entity_id
_entity_poly.type
_entity_poly.pdbx_seq_one_letter_code
_entity_poly.pdbx_strand_id
1 'polypeptide(L)'
;MSDMNVLIEQMVAEISMQAFQLEDLRLRLFLNWLMDHSSQMKISLGGVNTGFRSMDRQACFQAALKTWFGSLPSQGLLWEYRIVIDEIGWWRDLDSLRLKMIVGSDVEK
;
A
#
# COMPACT_ATOMS: atom_id res chain seq x y z
N MET A 1 15.51 -19.47 -8.09
CA MET A 1 14.94 -18.13 -7.88
C MET A 1 16.00 -17.12 -8.25
N SER A 2 15.67 -16.08 -9.00
CA SER A 2 16.60 -14.98 -9.27
C SER A 2 16.75 -14.11 -8.01
N ASP A 3 17.91 -13.47 -7.82
CA ASP A 3 18.15 -12.54 -6.71
C ASP A 3 17.09 -11.42 -6.66
N MET A 4 16.60 -11.02 -7.83
CA MET A 4 15.52 -10.04 -7.97
C MET A 4 14.19 -10.52 -7.38
N ASN A 5 13.86 -11.81 -7.51
CA ASN A 5 12.64 -12.36 -6.91
C ASN A 5 12.74 -12.40 -5.38
N VAL A 6 13.92 -12.71 -4.85
CA VAL A 6 14.17 -12.67 -3.39
C VAL A 6 14.03 -11.24 -2.87
N LEU A 7 14.58 -10.26 -3.59
CA LEU A 7 14.44 -8.85 -3.24
C LEU A 7 12.98 -8.40 -3.23
N ILE A 8 12.21 -8.75 -4.27
CA ILE A 8 10.77 -8.43 -4.35
C ILE A 8 10.03 -9.04 -3.16
N GLU A 9 10.30 -10.30 -2.81
CA GLU A 9 9.65 -10.95 -1.65
C GLU A 9 9.96 -10.24 -0.33
N GLN A 10 11.21 -9.80 -0.13
CA GLN A 10 11.61 -9.02 1.04
C GLN A 10 10.90 -7.66 1.10
N MET A 11 10.89 -6.92 -0.02
CA MET A 11 10.22 -5.62 -0.11
C MET A 11 8.71 -5.73 0.14
N VAL A 12 8.06 -6.75 -0.45
CA VAL A 12 6.64 -7.02 -0.27
C VAL A 12 6.31 -7.35 1.19
N ALA A 13 7.13 -8.18 1.83
CA ALA A 13 6.97 -8.54 3.23
C ALA A 13 7.11 -7.33 4.15
N GLU A 14 8.12 -6.49 3.90
CA GLU A 14 8.37 -5.27 4.66
C GLU A 14 7.22 -4.26 4.52
N ILE A 15 6.82 -3.93 3.29
CA ILE A 15 5.70 -3.01 3.03
C ILE A 15 4.43 -3.54 3.69
N SER A 16 4.14 -4.84 3.55
CA SER A 16 2.94 -5.44 4.12
C SER A 16 2.95 -5.46 5.65
N MET A 17 4.11 -5.63 6.27
CA MET A 17 4.24 -5.54 7.71
C MET A 17 4.01 -4.10 8.18
N GLN A 18 4.66 -3.12 7.55
CA GLN A 18 4.56 -1.73 7.98
C GLN A 18 3.17 -1.13 7.71
N ALA A 19 2.57 -1.41 6.55
CA ALA A 19 1.24 -0.93 6.21
C ALA A 19 0.18 -1.45 7.20
N PHE A 20 0.21 -2.74 7.53
CA PHE A 20 -0.78 -3.34 8.44
C PHE A 20 -0.49 -3.11 9.93
N GLN A 21 0.60 -2.42 10.27
CA GLN A 21 0.81 -1.83 11.60
C GLN A 21 0.13 -0.46 11.75
N LEU A 22 -0.29 0.18 10.65
CA LEU A 22 -1.06 1.40 10.71
C LEU A 22 -2.44 1.16 11.33
N GLU A 23 -2.96 2.17 12.01
CA GLU A 23 -4.36 2.18 12.45
C GLU A 23 -5.31 2.04 11.25
N ASP A 24 -6.44 1.34 11.41
CA ASP A 24 -7.41 1.01 10.36
C ASP A 24 -7.82 2.19 9.45
N LEU A 25 -7.93 3.40 10.00
CA LEU A 25 -8.24 4.60 9.21
C LEU A 25 -7.07 4.99 8.30
N ARG A 26 -5.85 5.04 8.85
CA ARG A 26 -4.63 5.37 8.12
C ARG A 26 -4.30 4.30 7.08
N LEU A 27 -4.49 3.02 7.42
CA LEU A 27 -4.37 1.92 6.46
C LEU A 27 -5.32 2.09 5.28
N ARG A 28 -6.60 2.44 5.53
CA ARG A 28 -7.56 2.68 4.44
C ARG A 28 -7.15 3.83 3.53
N LEU A 29 -6.70 4.95 4.11
CA LEU A 29 -6.24 6.10 3.33
C LEU A 29 -4.99 5.78 2.52
N PHE A 30 -4.04 5.06 3.11
CA PHE A 30 -2.85 4.56 2.42
C PHE A 30 -3.23 3.63 1.25
N LEU A 31 -4.16 2.68 1.45
CA LEU A 31 -4.60 1.79 0.37
C LEU A 31 -5.32 2.56 -0.76
N ASN A 32 -6.12 3.57 -0.42
CA ASN A 32 -6.74 4.45 -1.41
C ASN A 32 -5.68 5.22 -2.22
N TRP A 33 -4.73 5.85 -1.53
CA TRP A 33 -3.60 6.50 -2.17
C TRP A 33 -2.86 5.54 -3.10
N LEU A 34 -2.60 4.30 -2.66
CA LEU A 34 -1.84 3.33 -3.45
C LEU A 34 -2.59 2.88 -4.72
N MET A 35 -3.91 2.76 -4.64
CA MET A 35 -4.76 2.50 -5.82
C MET A 35 -4.78 3.67 -6.79
N ASP A 36 -4.69 4.91 -6.31
CA ASP A 36 -4.62 6.08 -7.20
C ASP A 36 -3.21 6.30 -7.76
N HIS A 37 -2.17 5.92 -7.00
CA HIS A 37 -0.76 5.97 -7.42
C HIS A 37 -0.44 4.94 -8.51
N SER A 38 -0.98 3.72 -8.41
CA SER A 38 -0.74 2.65 -9.38
C SER A 38 -2.03 2.06 -9.95
N SER A 39 -2.23 2.22 -11.26
CA SER A 39 -3.36 1.63 -11.98
C SER A 39 -3.38 0.10 -11.90
N GLN A 40 -2.22 -0.55 -11.80
CA GLN A 40 -2.15 -2.00 -11.54
C GLN A 40 -2.66 -2.33 -10.14
N MET A 41 -2.24 -1.57 -9.12
CA MET A 41 -2.74 -1.76 -7.76
C MET A 41 -4.25 -1.47 -7.68
N LYS A 42 -4.77 -0.50 -8.44
CA LYS A 42 -6.21 -0.27 -8.58
C LYS A 42 -6.96 -1.48 -9.13
N ILE A 43 -6.40 -2.17 -10.14
CA ILE A 43 -7.01 -3.36 -10.72
C ILE A 43 -6.94 -4.53 -9.73
N SER A 44 -5.79 -4.72 -9.07
CA SER A 44 -5.58 -5.84 -8.14
C SER A 44 -6.30 -5.68 -6.80
N LEU A 45 -6.43 -4.45 -6.29
CA LEU A 45 -7.08 -4.14 -5.01
C LEU A 45 -8.52 -3.62 -5.16
N GLY A 46 -8.93 -3.14 -6.33
CA GLY A 46 -10.28 -2.62 -6.57
C GLY A 46 -11.40 -3.65 -6.33
N GLY A 47 -11.10 -4.95 -6.48
CA GLY A 47 -12.01 -6.02 -6.08
C GLY A 47 -12.04 -6.30 -4.56
N VAL A 48 -10.99 -5.91 -3.82
CA VAL A 48 -10.78 -6.25 -2.39
C VAL A 48 -11.58 -5.34 -1.45
N ASN A 49 -11.97 -4.14 -1.91
CA ASN A 49 -12.78 -3.19 -1.13
C ASN A 49 -14.23 -3.64 -0.85
N THR A 50 -14.65 -4.80 -1.36
CA THR A 50 -16.03 -5.31 -1.22
C THR A 50 -16.28 -6.25 -0.02
N GLY A 51 -15.36 -6.36 0.93
CA GLY A 51 -15.67 -6.96 2.25
C GLY A 51 -14.84 -8.17 2.69
N PHE A 52 -13.57 -8.27 2.31
CA PHE A 52 -12.71 -9.36 2.79
C PHE A 52 -12.35 -9.22 4.29
N ARG A 53 -12.18 -10.35 5.00
CA ARG A 53 -11.66 -10.40 6.39
C ARG A 53 -10.22 -9.90 6.42
N SER A 54 -9.79 -9.33 7.55
CA SER A 54 -8.46 -8.71 7.73
C SER A 54 -7.28 -9.62 7.27
N MET A 55 -7.34 -10.92 7.57
CA MET A 55 -6.28 -11.87 7.23
C MET A 55 -6.17 -12.12 5.71
N ASP A 56 -7.31 -12.16 5.01
CA ASP A 56 -7.35 -12.31 3.56
C ASP A 56 -6.87 -11.02 2.85
N ARG A 57 -7.09 -9.84 3.47
CA ARG A 57 -6.64 -8.56 2.90
C ARG A 57 -5.13 -8.46 2.81
N GLN A 58 -4.40 -8.87 3.85
CA GLN A 58 -2.94 -8.79 3.84
C GLN A 58 -2.33 -9.73 2.80
N ALA A 59 -2.87 -10.95 2.67
CA ALA A 59 -2.44 -11.90 1.64
C ALA A 59 -2.74 -11.38 0.22
N CYS A 60 -3.93 -10.83 -0.02
CA CYS A 60 -4.28 -10.20 -1.30
C CYS A 60 -3.37 -9.01 -1.61
N PHE A 61 -3.07 -8.18 -0.61
CA PHE A 61 -2.17 -7.04 -0.75
C PHE A 61 -0.75 -7.47 -1.12
N GLN A 62 -0.22 -8.50 -0.44
CA GLN A 62 1.08 -9.09 -0.79
C GLN A 62 1.12 -9.62 -2.22
N ALA A 63 0.07 -10.35 -2.64
CA ALA A 63 -0.02 -10.88 -3.99
C ALA A 63 -0.10 -9.77 -5.06
N ALA A 64 -0.86 -8.70 -4.78
CA ALA A 64 -0.96 -7.53 -5.64
C ALA A 64 0.40 -6.82 -5.78
N LEU A 65 1.08 -6.54 -4.67
CA LEU A 65 2.41 -5.92 -4.68
C LEU A 65 3.42 -6.79 -5.42
N LYS A 66 3.43 -8.11 -5.18
CA LYS A 66 4.36 -9.03 -5.85
C LYS A 66 4.17 -9.00 -7.37
N THR A 67 2.92 -8.94 -7.82
CA THR A 67 2.58 -8.84 -9.24
C THR A 67 3.01 -7.49 -9.82
N TRP A 68 2.72 -6.39 -9.12
CA TRP A 68 3.10 -5.05 -9.54
C TRP A 68 4.62 -4.89 -9.62
N PHE A 69 5.34 -5.23 -8.55
CA PHE A 69 6.80 -5.18 -8.49
C PHE A 69 7.49 -6.10 -9.49
N GLY A 70 6.91 -7.27 -9.76
CA GLY A 70 7.40 -8.17 -10.82
C GLY A 70 7.21 -7.63 -12.25
N SER A 71 6.33 -6.65 -12.45
CA SER A 71 6.12 -6.01 -13.75
C SER A 71 7.08 -4.84 -14.03
N LEU A 72 7.76 -4.35 -12.99
CA LEU A 72 8.61 -3.16 -13.08
C LEU A 72 10.05 -3.51 -13.47
N PRO A 73 10.75 -2.62 -14.21
CA PRO A 73 12.20 -2.72 -14.35
C PRO A 73 12.88 -2.47 -13.00
N SER A 74 14.09 -3.00 -12.82
CA SER A 74 14.85 -2.97 -11.56
C SER A 74 15.02 -1.57 -10.94
N GLN A 75 15.28 -0.55 -11.76
CA GLN A 75 15.38 0.83 -11.28
C GLN A 75 14.03 1.41 -10.87
N GLY A 76 12.96 1.08 -11.61
CA GLY A 76 11.59 1.48 -11.28
C GLY A 76 11.12 0.82 -9.98
N LEU A 77 11.45 -0.46 -9.79
CA LEU A 77 11.15 -1.20 -8.56
C LEU A 77 11.69 -0.50 -7.30
N LEU A 78 12.99 -0.12 -7.32
CA LEU A 78 13.61 0.54 -6.17
C LEU A 78 13.00 1.91 -5.87
N TRP A 79 12.62 2.64 -6.91
CA TRP A 79 11.98 3.94 -6.78
C TRP A 79 10.57 3.80 -6.20
N GLU A 80 9.75 2.92 -6.75
CA GLU A 80 8.40 2.63 -6.26
C GLU A 80 8.42 2.11 -4.82
N TYR A 81 9.35 1.19 -4.52
CA TYR A 81 9.56 0.69 -3.16
C TYR A 81 9.79 1.83 -2.18
N ARG A 82 10.68 2.78 -2.52
CA ARG A 82 10.99 3.90 -1.66
C ARG A 82 9.81 4.82 -1.45
N ILE A 83 9.06 5.15 -2.50
CA ILE A 83 7.85 5.98 -2.39
C ILE A 83 6.84 5.32 -1.45
N VAL A 84 6.59 4.03 -1.62
CA VAL A 84 5.61 3.32 -0.80
C VAL A 84 6.03 3.31 0.67
N ILE A 85 7.32 3.11 0.98
CA ILE A 85 7.83 3.18 2.35
C ILE A 85 7.73 4.60 2.94
N ASP A 86 8.14 5.61 2.17
CA ASP A 86 8.09 7.01 2.60
C ASP A 86 6.63 7.44 2.88
N GLU A 87 5.69 6.99 2.06
CA GLU A 87 4.26 7.24 2.23
C GLU A 87 3.70 6.54 3.48
N ILE A 88 4.07 5.28 3.75
CA ILE A 88 3.69 4.59 4.99
C ILE A 88 4.25 5.33 6.21
N GLY A 89 5.49 5.82 6.13
CA GLY A 89 6.09 6.68 7.15
C GLY A 89 5.26 7.94 7.38
N TRP A 90 4.89 8.63 6.30
CA TRP A 90 4.06 9.83 6.37
C TRP A 90 2.70 9.57 7.04
N TRP A 91 1.98 8.50 6.66
CA TRP A 91 0.70 8.14 7.29
C TRP A 91 0.83 7.76 8.77
N ARG A 92 1.95 7.14 9.15
CA ARG A 92 2.25 6.77 10.54
C ARG A 92 2.48 7.98 11.42
N ASP A 93 3.22 8.96 10.91
CA ASP A 93 3.65 10.15 11.64
C ASP A 93 2.66 11.33 11.50
N LEU A 94 1.64 11.20 10.66
CA LEU A 94 0.62 12.22 10.45
C LEU A 94 -0.17 12.49 11.74
N ASP A 95 -0.08 13.73 12.23
CA ASP A 95 -0.84 14.19 13.40
C ASP A 95 -2.35 13.92 13.25
N SER A 96 -2.96 13.38 14.30
CA SER A 96 -4.40 13.11 14.40
C SER A 96 -5.28 14.33 14.10
N LEU A 97 -4.82 15.56 14.36
CA LEU A 97 -5.53 16.79 13.97
C LEU A 97 -5.55 16.98 12.45
N ARG A 98 -4.43 16.73 11.77
CA ARG A 98 -4.35 16.80 10.30
C ARG A 98 -5.14 15.66 9.65
N LEU A 99 -5.11 14.47 10.25
CA LEU A 99 -5.91 13.33 9.81
C LEU A 99 -7.42 13.67 9.83
N LYS A 100 -7.90 14.33 10.89
CA LYS A 100 -9.29 14.81 10.97
C LYS A 100 -9.62 15.85 9.92
N MET A 101 -8.67 16.72 9.54
CA MET A 101 -8.90 17.68 8.46
C MET A 101 -9.04 16.96 7.11
N ILE A 102 -8.18 15.99 6.80
CA ILE A 102 -8.22 15.23 5.54
C ILE A 102 -9.56 14.47 5.42
N VAL A 103 -9.97 13.78 6.48
CA VAL A 103 -11.24 13.04 6.50
C VAL A 103 -12.45 13.97 6.55
N GLY A 104 -12.36 15.08 7.28
CA GLY A 104 -13.42 16.08 7.39
C GLY A 104 -13.68 16.84 6.08
N SER A 105 -12.64 17.10 5.29
CA SER A 105 -12.77 17.71 3.96
C SER A 105 -13.46 16.83 2.92
N ASP A 106 -13.62 15.53 3.18
CA ASP A 106 -14.35 14.60 2.32
C ASP A 106 -15.88 14.60 2.59
N VAL A 107 -16.35 15.27 3.66
CA VAL A 107 -17.77 15.32 4.06
C VAL A 107 -18.51 16.54 3.50
N GLU A 108 -17.81 17.50 2.87
CA GLU A 108 -18.38 18.74 2.33
C GLU A 108 -18.52 18.78 0.78
N LYS A 109 -18.61 17.62 0.11
CA LYS A 109 -18.91 17.56 -1.34
C LYS A 109 -20.20 16.84 -1.66
#